data_AF-A0A7C7M305-F1
#
_entry.id   AF-A0A7C7M305-F1
#
_cell.length_a   1.000
_cell.length_b   1.000
_cell.length_c   1.000
_cell.angle_alpha   90.00
_cell.angle_beta   90.00
_cell.angle_gamma   90.00
#
_symmetry.space_group_name_H-M   'P 1'
#
loop_
_entity.id
_entity.type
_entity.pdbx_description
1 polymer ?
#
loop_
_entity_poly.entity_id
_entity_poly.type
_entity_poly.pdbx_seq_one_letter_code
_entity_poly.pdbx_strand_id
1 'polypeptide(L)'
;MIQGCQDKYPDYDDIELVYNISLPQDENGFYHLPLTNNWQTIKRLSARLISMHAENRDSWQRDLVETIMVYWESSHYWVLNDTLGYIVKRGLTDDLKYVNYDTVYVLGFGGQIVTTVNSQSYPTNIEPTIYEVNTVFAPVKSMAGDTVTVWTYFWDLNTQY
;
A
#
# COMPACT_ATOMS: atom_id res chain seq x y z
N MET A 1 -9.21 -45.97 -21.23
CA MET A 1 -8.36 -45.03 -20.47
C MET A 1 -7.71 -44.11 -21.49
N ILE A 2 -8.16 -42.86 -21.58
CA ILE A 2 -7.54 -41.86 -22.45
C ILE A 2 -6.50 -41.15 -21.59
N GLN A 3 -5.23 -41.35 -21.92
CA GLN A 3 -4.13 -40.58 -21.35
C GLN A 3 -3.89 -39.43 -22.32
N GLY A 4 -4.35 -38.23 -21.95
CA GLY A 4 -4.11 -37.00 -22.71
C GLY A 4 -2.63 -36.62 -22.65
N CYS A 5 -2.11 -36.09 -23.74
CA CYS A 5 -0.74 -35.60 -23.88
C CYS A 5 -0.32 -34.76 -22.67
N GLN A 6 0.92 -34.94 -22.23
CA GLN A 6 1.59 -34.04 -21.28
C GLN A 6 1.42 -32.59 -21.77
N ASP A 7 0.63 -31.80 -21.07
CA ASP A 7 0.69 -30.35 -21.20
C ASP A 7 2.11 -29.94 -20.80
N LYS A 8 2.89 -29.47 -21.77
CA LYS A 8 4.06 -28.66 -21.45
C LYS A 8 3.50 -27.33 -20.94
N TYR A 9 3.39 -27.19 -19.63
CA TYR A 9 3.15 -25.88 -19.05
C TYR A 9 4.25 -24.94 -19.55
N PRO A 10 3.90 -23.75 -20.08
CA PRO A 10 4.91 -22.75 -20.37
C PRO A 10 5.70 -22.48 -19.09
N ASP A 11 7.01 -22.54 -19.22
CA ASP A 11 7.93 -22.10 -18.17
C ASP A 11 7.89 -20.58 -18.20
N TYR A 12 7.44 -19.95 -17.12
CA TYR A 12 7.40 -18.49 -17.05
C TYR A 12 8.68 -17.99 -16.38
N ASP A 13 9.14 -16.81 -16.79
CA ASP A 13 10.28 -16.19 -16.14
C ASP A 13 9.95 -15.85 -14.68
N ASP A 14 10.88 -16.16 -13.79
CA ASP A 14 10.78 -15.80 -12.38
C ASP A 14 10.61 -14.29 -12.20
N ILE A 15 9.97 -13.93 -11.10
CA ILE A 15 9.76 -12.53 -10.69
C ILE A 15 10.42 -12.34 -9.33
N GLU A 16 11.50 -11.57 -9.30
CA GLU A 16 12.19 -11.20 -8.05
C GLU A 16 11.59 -9.92 -7.46
N LEU A 17 11.31 -9.91 -6.16
CA LEU A 17 10.86 -8.72 -5.42
C LEU A 17 12.01 -8.09 -4.64
N VAL A 18 12.33 -6.84 -4.96
CA VAL A 18 13.37 -6.06 -4.29
C VAL A 18 12.78 -4.80 -3.64
N TYR A 19 12.91 -4.68 -2.32
CA TYR A 19 12.43 -3.51 -1.60
C TYR A 19 13.31 -2.27 -1.85
N ASN A 20 12.67 -1.11 -2.08
CA ASN A 20 13.32 0.18 -2.23
C ASN A 20 12.74 1.18 -1.23
N ILE A 21 12.97 0.92 0.06
CA ILE A 21 12.40 1.70 1.16
C ILE A 21 13.30 2.88 1.50
N SER A 22 12.78 4.08 1.33
CA SER A 22 13.49 5.34 1.63
C SER A 22 13.38 5.72 3.11
N LEU A 23 13.82 4.85 4.02
CA LEU A 23 13.87 5.10 5.46
C LEU A 23 15.22 4.67 6.04
N PRO A 24 15.71 5.34 7.09
CA PRO A 24 16.89 4.87 7.81
C PRO A 24 16.61 3.52 8.43
N GLN A 25 17.59 2.61 8.33
CA GLN A 25 17.55 1.29 8.92
C GLN A 25 18.54 1.22 10.09
N ASP A 26 18.17 0.54 11.16
CA ASP A 26 19.07 0.28 12.29
C ASP A 26 19.89 -1.01 12.10
N GLU A 27 20.77 -1.31 13.05
CA GLU A 27 21.64 -2.49 13.05
C GLU A 27 20.87 -3.82 13.13
N ASN A 28 19.62 -3.78 13.59
CA ASN A 28 18.75 -4.95 13.70
C ASN A 28 17.90 -5.16 12.44
N GLY A 29 18.00 -4.27 11.45
CA GLY A 29 17.29 -4.35 10.20
C GLY A 29 15.91 -3.68 10.18
N PHE A 30 15.53 -2.90 11.21
CA PHE A 30 14.24 -2.20 11.25
C PHE A 30 14.33 -0.82 10.60
N TYR A 31 13.31 -0.47 9.82
CA TYR A 31 13.16 0.87 9.23
C TYR A 31 12.49 1.84 10.21
N HIS A 32 13.07 3.03 10.38
CA HIS A 32 12.57 4.06 11.30
C HIS A 32 11.81 5.15 10.56
N LEU A 33 10.49 5.24 10.80
CA LEU A 33 9.63 6.30 10.26
C LEU A 33 9.40 7.39 11.33
N PRO A 34 9.96 8.61 11.15
CA PRO A 34 9.63 9.72 12.05
C PRO A 34 8.18 10.16 11.84
N LEU A 35 7.39 10.14 12.91
CA LEU A 35 6.00 10.60 12.87
C LEU A 35 5.92 12.13 12.80
N THR A 36 4.97 12.62 12.02
CA THR A 36 4.62 14.03 11.93
C THR A 36 3.69 14.46 13.07
N ASN A 37 3.45 15.77 13.20
CA ASN A 37 2.51 16.30 14.19
C ASN A 37 1.02 16.11 13.81
N ASN A 38 0.73 15.59 12.61
CA ASN A 38 -0.62 15.29 12.16
C ASN A 38 -1.14 13.99 12.80
N TRP A 39 -2.45 13.75 12.68
CA TRP A 39 -3.05 12.48 13.13
C TRP A 39 -2.45 11.28 12.40
N GLN A 40 -2.23 11.38 11.07
CA GLN A 40 -1.59 10.36 10.25
C GLN A 40 -0.26 10.85 9.69
N THR A 41 0.71 9.94 9.59
CA THR A 41 1.97 10.17 8.88
C THR A 41 2.00 9.36 7.61
N ILE A 42 1.98 10.01 6.45
CA ILE A 42 1.94 9.34 5.15
C ILE A 42 3.35 9.04 4.67
N LYS A 43 3.61 7.77 4.32
CA LYS A 43 4.85 7.30 3.72
C LYS A 43 4.54 6.40 2.54
N ARG A 44 5.21 6.64 1.41
CA ARG A 44 5.22 5.70 0.28
C ARG A 44 6.21 4.57 0.57
N LEU A 45 5.73 3.34 0.47
CA LEU A 45 6.58 2.15 0.40
C LEU A 45 6.70 1.75 -1.08
N SER A 46 7.91 1.51 -1.52
CA SER A 46 8.24 1.20 -2.91
C SER A 46 9.00 -0.12 -2.96
N ALA A 47 8.68 -0.95 -3.95
CA ALA A 47 9.46 -2.13 -4.30
C ALA A 47 9.56 -2.25 -5.82
N ARG A 48 10.47 -3.10 -6.27
CA ARG A 48 10.69 -3.41 -7.67
C ARG A 48 10.44 -4.88 -7.90
N LEU A 49 9.76 -5.19 -9.00
CA LEU A 49 9.67 -6.52 -9.55
C LEU A 49 10.65 -6.60 -10.72
N ILE A 50 11.51 -7.61 -10.71
CA ILE A 50 12.51 -7.84 -11.75
C ILE A 50 12.17 -9.16 -12.44
N SER A 51 11.99 -9.13 -13.76
CA SER A 51 11.68 -10.32 -14.55
C SER A 51 12.13 -10.18 -16.00
N MET A 52 12.61 -11.29 -16.56
CA MET A 52 13.01 -11.38 -17.98
C MET A 52 11.82 -11.57 -18.93
N HIS A 53 10.60 -11.73 -18.40
CA HIS A 53 9.40 -11.99 -19.20
C HIS A 53 9.22 -11.03 -20.37
N ALA A 54 9.49 -9.74 -20.17
CA ALA A 54 9.35 -8.76 -21.23
C ALA A 54 10.35 -8.90 -22.39
N GLU A 55 11.51 -9.50 -22.14
CA GLU A 55 12.54 -9.75 -23.16
C GLU A 55 12.39 -11.13 -23.80
N ASN A 56 11.96 -12.13 -23.04
CA ASN A 56 11.82 -13.51 -23.49
C ASN A 56 10.49 -13.79 -24.18
N ARG A 57 9.47 -12.94 -23.97
CA ARG A 57 8.17 -13.09 -24.65
C ARG A 57 8.25 -12.76 -26.14
N ASP A 58 7.35 -13.36 -26.90
CA ASP A 58 7.13 -12.94 -28.28
C ASP A 58 6.55 -11.51 -28.35
N SER A 59 6.86 -10.77 -29.42
CA SER A 59 6.45 -9.36 -29.55
C SER A 59 4.92 -9.13 -29.58
N TRP A 60 4.14 -10.15 -29.92
CA TRP A 60 2.67 -10.12 -29.89
C TRP A 60 2.08 -10.46 -28.51
N GLN A 61 2.89 -10.97 -27.56
CA GLN A 61 2.46 -11.26 -26.21
C GLN A 61 2.49 -9.98 -25.35
N ARG A 62 1.49 -9.84 -24.47
CA ARG A 62 1.48 -8.79 -23.46
C ARG A 62 2.50 -9.10 -22.38
N ASP A 63 2.99 -8.06 -21.72
CA ASP A 63 3.72 -8.30 -20.48
C ASP A 63 2.78 -8.80 -19.40
N LEU A 64 3.10 -9.95 -18.80
CA LEU A 64 2.27 -10.49 -17.74
C LEU A 64 2.63 -9.89 -16.39
N VAL A 65 3.85 -9.37 -16.20
CA VAL A 65 4.26 -8.69 -14.97
C VAL A 65 3.42 -7.43 -14.75
N GLU A 66 3.11 -6.65 -15.80
CA GLU A 66 2.20 -5.51 -15.67
C GLU A 66 0.76 -5.88 -15.22
N THR A 67 0.38 -7.15 -15.34
CA THR A 67 -0.96 -7.63 -14.97
C THR A 67 -1.04 -8.23 -13.57
N ILE A 68 0.11 -8.47 -12.91
CA ILE A 68 0.09 -9.03 -11.56
C ILE A 68 -0.42 -7.98 -10.57
N MET A 69 -1.20 -8.44 -9.60
CA MET A 69 -1.64 -7.62 -8.49
C MET A 69 -0.74 -7.91 -7.30
N VAL A 70 -0.04 -6.88 -6.83
CA VAL A 70 0.78 -6.96 -5.63
C VAL A 70 -0.04 -6.56 -4.42
N TYR A 71 -0.11 -7.45 -3.45
CA TYR A 71 -0.82 -7.25 -2.20
C TYR A 71 0.11 -6.73 -1.13
N TRP A 72 -0.44 -5.88 -0.27
CA TRP A 72 0.22 -5.33 0.88
C TRP A 72 -0.69 -5.50 2.08
N GLU A 73 -0.14 -6.00 3.18
CA GLU A 73 -0.89 -6.22 4.41
C GLU A 73 -0.11 -5.66 5.59
N SER A 74 -0.81 -5.13 6.58
CA SER A 74 -0.19 -4.59 7.78
C SER A 74 -0.70 -5.28 9.02
N SER A 75 0.21 -5.56 9.94
CA SER A 75 -0.07 -6.07 11.29
C SER A 75 -0.94 -5.13 12.12
N HIS A 76 -0.95 -3.84 11.79
CA HIS A 76 -1.61 -2.80 12.57
C HIS A 76 -2.79 -2.19 11.82
N TYR A 77 -3.77 -1.80 12.61
CA TYR A 77 -4.92 -1.04 12.18
C TYR A 77 -5.33 -0.08 13.30
N TRP A 78 -6.12 0.92 12.96
CA TRP A 78 -6.75 1.79 13.93
C TRP A 78 -8.26 1.78 13.71
N VAL A 79 -9.01 2.12 14.75
CA VAL A 79 -10.47 2.07 14.73
C VAL A 79 -11.03 3.49 14.66
N LEU A 80 -11.96 3.71 13.73
CA LEU A 80 -12.72 4.95 13.65
C LEU A 80 -13.62 5.07 14.88
N ASN A 81 -13.52 6.21 15.57
CA ASN A 81 -14.46 6.56 16.62
C ASN A 81 -15.74 7.18 16.03
N ASP A 82 -16.82 7.24 16.81
CA ASP A 82 -18.14 7.70 16.36
C ASP A 82 -18.15 9.14 15.80
N THR A 83 -17.19 9.97 16.20
CA THR A 83 -17.03 11.35 15.69
C THR A 83 -15.77 11.46 14.85
N LEU A 84 -15.94 11.59 13.52
CA LEU A 84 -14.85 11.84 12.56
C LEU A 84 -14.27 13.25 12.69
N GLY A 85 -15.10 14.21 13.11
CA GLY A 85 -14.71 15.60 13.29
C GLY A 85 -15.90 16.51 13.51
N TYR A 86 -15.67 17.82 13.44
CA TYR A 86 -16.73 18.81 13.56
C TYR A 86 -16.47 20.00 12.64
N ILE A 87 -17.55 20.57 12.10
CA ILE A 87 -17.54 21.80 11.31
C ILE A 87 -18.12 22.90 12.20
N VAL A 88 -17.31 23.92 12.49
CA VAL A 88 -17.75 25.10 13.24
C VAL A 88 -18.27 26.15 12.28
N LYS A 89 -19.54 26.50 12.41
CA LYS A 89 -20.13 27.61 11.67
C LYS A 89 -19.81 28.92 12.39
N ARG A 90 -19.11 29.81 11.67
CA ARG A 90 -18.69 31.13 12.16
C ARG A 90 -19.48 32.24 11.48
N GLY A 91 -19.71 33.32 12.23
CA GLY A 91 -20.38 34.52 11.76
C GLY A 91 -19.92 35.73 12.52
N LEU A 92 -20.46 36.88 12.16
CA LEU A 92 -20.11 38.16 12.76
C LEU A 92 -21.21 38.59 13.72
N THR A 93 -20.82 39.10 14.87
CA THR A 93 -21.71 39.90 15.73
C THR A 93 -21.99 41.24 15.08
N ASP A 94 -22.92 42.01 15.65
CA ASP A 94 -23.21 43.39 15.22
C ASP A 94 -21.95 44.28 15.28
N ASP A 95 -21.05 44.01 16.24
CA ASP A 95 -19.72 44.64 16.35
C ASP A 95 -18.64 44.06 15.41
N LEU A 96 -19.01 43.28 14.38
CA LEU A 96 -18.09 42.60 13.45
C LEU A 96 -17.04 41.67 14.11
N LYS A 97 -17.38 41.06 15.26
CA LYS A 97 -16.51 40.08 15.92
C LYS A 97 -16.90 38.67 15.49
N TYR A 98 -15.90 37.82 15.21
CA TYR A 98 -16.14 36.43 14.90
C TYR A 98 -16.68 35.68 16.12
N VAL A 99 -17.82 35.02 15.94
CA VAL A 99 -18.41 34.12 16.93
C VAL A 99 -18.73 32.77 16.31
N ASN A 100 -18.48 31.70 17.08
CA ASN A 100 -18.89 30.34 16.74
C ASN A 100 -20.33 30.17 17.25
N TYR A 101 -21.30 29.99 16.35
CA TYR A 101 -22.72 29.87 16.76
C TYR A 101 -23.29 28.47 16.60
N ASP A 102 -22.66 27.61 15.79
CA ASP A 102 -23.10 26.23 15.61
C ASP A 102 -21.89 25.32 15.36
N THR A 103 -21.98 24.08 15.85
CA THR A 103 -20.99 23.03 15.64
C THR A 103 -21.69 21.80 15.13
N VAL A 104 -21.47 21.47 13.87
CA VAL A 104 -22.02 20.27 13.23
C VAL A 104 -21.01 19.16 13.38
N TYR A 105 -21.38 18.08 14.07
CA TYR A 105 -20.54 16.88 14.17
C TYR A 105 -20.64 16.06 12.90
N VAL A 106 -19.48 15.69 12.35
CA VAL A 106 -19.40 14.69 11.29
C VAL A 106 -19.26 13.34 11.98
N LEU A 107 -20.32 12.55 11.94
CA LEU A 107 -20.36 11.23 12.53
C LEU A 107 -19.84 10.20 11.51
N GLY A 108 -18.98 9.30 11.95
CA GLY A 108 -18.53 8.14 11.18
C GLY A 108 -19.33 6.89 11.54
N PHE A 109 -18.98 5.76 10.91
CA PHE A 109 -19.40 4.46 11.40
C PHE A 109 -18.40 4.01 12.47
N GLY A 110 -18.73 4.20 13.75
CA GLY A 110 -17.88 3.73 14.84
C GLY A 110 -17.58 2.25 14.75
N GLY A 111 -16.36 1.87 15.13
CA GLY A 111 -15.91 0.48 15.08
C GLY A 111 -15.37 0.03 13.72
N GLN A 112 -15.38 0.90 12.71
CA GLN A 112 -14.75 0.57 11.43
C GLN A 112 -13.22 0.51 11.58
N ILE A 113 -12.66 -0.62 11.16
CA ILE A 113 -11.22 -0.86 11.11
C ILE A 113 -10.62 -0.19 9.88
N VAL A 114 -9.54 0.55 10.08
CA VAL A 114 -8.73 1.17 9.02
C VAL A 114 -7.32 0.61 9.10
N THR A 115 -6.93 -0.16 8.10
CA THR A 115 -5.55 -0.68 7.98
C THR A 115 -4.58 0.47 7.77
N THR A 116 -3.33 0.31 8.24
CA THR A 116 -2.31 1.33 8.04
C THR A 116 -1.66 1.28 6.67
N VAL A 117 -2.01 0.33 5.80
CA VAL A 117 -1.47 0.22 4.43
C VAL A 117 -2.61 0.02 3.43
N ASN A 118 -2.46 0.60 2.24
CA ASN A 118 -3.35 0.28 1.12
C ASN A 118 -3.07 -1.13 0.62
N SER A 119 -4.13 -1.90 0.37
CA SER A 119 -4.05 -3.35 0.23
C SER A 119 -3.49 -3.86 -1.09
N GLN A 120 -3.50 -3.07 -2.17
CA GLN A 120 -3.05 -3.51 -3.50
C GLN A 120 -2.36 -2.41 -4.28
N SER A 121 -1.47 -2.83 -5.19
CA SER A 121 -0.93 -1.99 -6.25
C SER A 121 -0.60 -2.79 -7.51
N TYR A 122 -0.47 -2.07 -8.63
CA TYR A 122 -0.12 -2.64 -9.92
C TYR A 122 1.28 -2.19 -10.35
N PRO A 123 2.08 -3.06 -10.98
CA PRO A 123 3.41 -2.72 -11.45
C PRO A 123 3.37 -1.71 -12.59
N THR A 124 4.34 -0.80 -12.58
CA THR A 124 4.59 0.15 -13.68
C THR A 124 5.97 -0.14 -14.26
N ASN A 125 6.06 -0.46 -15.55
CA ASN A 125 7.34 -0.66 -16.21
C ASN A 125 8.17 0.64 -16.15
N ILE A 126 9.39 0.55 -15.63
CA ILE A 126 10.34 1.68 -15.56
C ILE A 126 11.59 1.43 -16.41
N GLU A 127 11.97 0.17 -16.59
CA GLU A 127 13.07 -0.30 -17.45
C GLU A 127 12.66 -1.66 -18.07
N PRO A 128 13.35 -2.17 -19.12
CA PRO A 128 12.91 -3.37 -19.86
C PRO A 128 12.50 -4.56 -18.99
N THR A 129 13.22 -4.80 -17.89
CA THR A 129 13.00 -5.93 -16.99
C THR A 129 12.58 -5.50 -15.58
N ILE A 130 12.34 -4.20 -15.34
CA ILE A 130 12.09 -3.65 -14.00
C ILE A 130 10.76 -2.93 -13.94
N TYR A 131 9.95 -3.30 -12.96
CA TYR A 131 8.64 -2.72 -12.69
C TYR A 131 8.60 -2.15 -11.27
N GLU A 132 8.15 -0.91 -11.12
CA GLU A 132 7.94 -0.30 -9.80
C GLU A 132 6.53 -0.61 -9.28
N VAL A 133 6.44 -1.04 -8.02
CA VAL A 133 5.18 -1.17 -7.28
C VAL A 133 5.25 -0.30 -6.04
N ASN A 134 4.15 0.39 -5.76
CA ASN A 134 4.08 1.36 -4.68
C ASN A 134 2.81 1.17 -3.86
N THR A 135 2.90 1.32 -2.54
CA THR A 135 1.73 1.46 -1.67
C THR A 135 1.91 2.64 -0.72
N VAL A 136 0.80 3.09 -0.14
CA VAL A 136 0.79 4.11 0.90
C VAL A 136 0.67 3.44 2.26
N PHE A 137 1.62 3.73 3.13
CA PHE A 137 1.62 3.40 4.55
C PHE A 137 1.30 4.68 5.37
N ALA A 138 0.29 4.62 6.23
CA ALA A 138 -0.25 5.75 6.97
C ALA A 138 -0.56 5.36 8.43
N PRO A 139 0.46 5.16 9.30
CA PRO A 139 0.25 4.99 10.73
C PRO A 139 -0.30 6.27 11.37
N VAL A 140 -0.99 6.08 12.49
CA VAL A 140 -1.53 7.18 13.31
C VAL A 140 -0.60 7.53 14.47
N LYS A 141 -0.72 8.76 14.98
CA LYS A 141 0.13 9.28 16.06
C LYS A 141 0.11 8.40 17.32
N SER A 142 -0.99 7.72 17.61
CA SER A 142 -1.09 6.82 18.77
C SER A 142 -0.25 5.55 18.65
N MET A 143 0.25 5.21 17.45
CA MET A 143 1.17 4.09 17.21
C MET A 143 2.64 4.48 17.45
N ALA A 144 2.90 5.63 18.07
CA ALA A 144 4.25 6.05 18.40
C ALA A 144 4.90 5.04 19.37
N GLY A 145 6.00 4.42 18.93
CA GLY A 145 6.72 3.39 19.69
C GLY A 145 6.37 1.96 19.29
N ASP A 146 5.34 1.75 18.46
CA ASP A 146 4.98 0.42 17.95
C ASP A 146 5.94 -0.03 16.85
N THR A 147 6.09 -1.34 16.70
CA THR A 147 6.78 -1.96 15.56
C THR A 147 5.75 -2.57 14.62
N VAL A 148 5.64 -2.00 13.42
CA VAL A 148 4.67 -2.45 12.41
C VAL A 148 5.36 -3.33 11.38
N THR A 149 4.86 -4.56 11.22
CA THR A 149 5.19 -5.42 10.07
C THR A 149 4.24 -5.12 8.92
N VAL A 150 4.82 -4.95 7.73
CA VAL A 150 4.10 -4.89 6.44
C VAL A 150 4.55 -6.08 5.60
N TRP A 151 3.61 -6.90 5.16
CA TRP A 151 3.85 -8.01 4.25
C TRP A 151 3.53 -7.59 2.83
N THR A 152 4.31 -8.11 1.89
CA THR A 152 4.10 -7.95 0.44
C THR A 152 4.09 -9.33 -0.20
N TYR A 153 3.10 -9.60 -1.02
CA TYR A 153 2.98 -10.87 -1.74
C TYR A 153 2.26 -10.69 -3.07
N PHE A 154 2.51 -11.62 -3.98
CA PHE A 154 1.86 -11.71 -5.28
C PHE A 154 1.87 -13.18 -5.69
N TRP A 155 0.99 -13.54 -6.61
CA TRP A 155 1.09 -14.83 -7.28
C TRP A 155 1.96 -14.66 -8.51
N ASP A 156 3.06 -15.39 -8.55
CA ASP A 156 3.82 -15.55 -9.78
C ASP A 156 3.06 -16.47 -10.74
N LEU A 157 3.50 -16.47 -11.99
CA LEU A 157 2.88 -17.25 -13.05
C LEU A 157 3.46 -18.67 -13.12
N ASN A 158 4.50 -18.93 -12.31
CA ASN A 158 5.13 -20.23 -12.19
C ASN A 158 4.28 -21.13 -11.30
N THR A 159 3.94 -22.30 -11.84
CA THR A 159 3.13 -23.32 -11.15
C THR A 159 3.98 -24.43 -10.55
N GLN A 160 5.31 -24.31 -10.64
CA GLN A 160 6.27 -25.30 -10.14
C GLN A 160 6.82 -24.82 -8.79
N TYR A 161 6.16 -25.25 -7.72
CA TYR A 161 6.67 -25.18 -6.34
C TYR A 161 7.09 -26.58 -5.87
#